data_AF-A0AAU9TUR7-F1
#
_entry.id   AF-A0AAU9TUR7-F1
#
_cell.length_a   1.000
_cell.length_b   1.000
_cell.length_c   1.000
_cell.angle_alpha   90.00
_cell.angle_beta   90.00
_cell.angle_gamma   90.00
#
_symmetry.space_group_name_H-M   'P 1'
#
loop_
_entity.id
_entity.type
_entity.pdbx_description
1 polymer ?
#
loop_
_entity_poly.entity_id
_entity_poly.type
_entity_poly.pdbx_seq_one_letter_code
_entity_poly.pdbx_strand_id
1 'polypeptide(L)'
;MTQENENIDENNPNVNTVTESQSQSHIPSQSYRITMEFPLFFTMLSVSLCGAVISNLVLYRTCVNSLNHTKDECQIFMSSSRNNGSKDLEQEVQKYATFVSMLRTIVESLAPAILSLFLGVWSDTHGRKPLVVWPLLGMSLSSALVVVYSMIDSLGPWWFILTSIPVSLSGGFTSLFTGSFCYISDISTKEKRSLR
;
A
#
# COMPACT_ATOMS: atom_id res chain seq x y z
N MET A 1 -31.89 18.32 -67.88
CA MET A 1 -30.88 17.73 -68.76
C MET A 1 -29.55 18.10 -68.17
N THR A 2 -28.71 17.25 -67.59
CA THR A 2 -28.65 15.80 -67.30
C THR A 2 -27.33 15.68 -66.49
N GLN A 3 -27.31 15.02 -65.32
CA GLN A 3 -26.55 13.76 -65.03
C GLN A 3 -25.06 13.80 -65.48
N GLU A 4 -24.03 13.45 -64.71
CA GLU A 4 -23.88 12.42 -63.68
C GLU A 4 -22.48 12.59 -63.02
N ASN A 5 -22.38 12.35 -61.71
CA ASN A 5 -21.13 12.19 -60.97
C ASN A 5 -20.78 10.69 -60.93
N GLU A 6 -19.63 10.24 -61.45
CA GLU A 6 -18.82 9.09 -60.96
C GLU A 6 -17.59 8.80 -61.86
N ASN A 7 -16.63 8.05 -61.29
CA ASN A 7 -15.35 7.48 -61.80
C ASN A 7 -14.08 8.26 -61.37
N ILE A 8 -13.28 7.86 -60.36
CA ILE A 8 -12.49 6.61 -60.13
C ILE A 8 -11.45 6.45 -61.27
N ASP A 9 -10.12 6.46 -61.11
CA ASP A 9 -9.28 5.75 -60.13
C ASP A 9 -7.83 6.30 -59.98
N GLU A 10 -7.23 5.96 -58.83
CA GLU A 10 -5.82 5.67 -58.51
C GLU A 10 -4.62 6.44 -59.14
N ASN A 11 -3.84 7.13 -58.29
CA ASN A 11 -2.38 6.94 -58.17
C ASN A 11 -1.70 7.81 -57.08
N ASN A 12 -1.38 7.19 -55.93
CA ASN A 12 -0.09 7.20 -55.22
C ASN A 12 -0.25 7.20 -53.67
N PRO A 13 0.07 6.07 -53.01
CA PRO A 13 -0.07 5.83 -51.58
C PRO A 13 1.22 6.17 -50.83
N ASN A 14 1.17 7.06 -49.83
CA ASN A 14 2.23 7.17 -48.79
C ASN A 14 1.72 7.80 -47.48
N VAL A 15 0.45 7.59 -47.17
CA VAL A 15 -0.11 7.78 -45.82
C VAL A 15 -0.84 6.48 -45.55
N ASN A 16 -0.35 5.66 -44.62
CA ASN A 16 -0.86 4.36 -44.14
C ASN A 16 0.14 3.23 -44.36
N THR A 17 1.24 3.25 -43.61
CA THR A 17 2.06 2.05 -43.38
C THR A 17 2.61 2.05 -41.96
N VAL A 18 1.70 2.06 -40.98
CA VAL A 18 1.91 1.39 -39.69
C VAL A 18 0.55 0.83 -39.25
N THR A 19 0.05 -0.16 -39.99
CA THR A 19 -0.95 -1.10 -39.49
C THR A 19 -0.24 -2.44 -39.35
N GLU A 20 -0.61 -3.17 -38.29
CA GLU A 20 -0.20 -4.55 -37.98
C GLU A 20 1.13 -4.75 -37.24
N SER A 21 1.06 -4.54 -35.93
CA SER A 21 1.19 -5.72 -35.06
C SER A 21 0.07 -5.69 -34.02
N GLN A 22 -1.08 -6.20 -34.44
CA GLN A 22 -1.94 -6.93 -33.52
C GLN A 22 -1.08 -7.98 -32.82
N SER A 23 -0.81 -7.79 -31.54
CA SER A 23 -0.88 -8.92 -30.61
C SER A 23 -1.92 -8.58 -29.56
N GLN A 24 -3.16 -8.49 -30.06
CA GLN A 24 -4.34 -8.82 -29.32
C GLN A 24 -4.18 -10.29 -28.90
N SER A 25 -3.44 -10.55 -27.82
CA SER A 25 -3.48 -11.84 -27.16
C SER A 25 -4.89 -11.98 -26.58
N HIS A 26 -5.76 -12.63 -27.34
CA HIS A 26 -7.02 -13.18 -26.87
C HIS A 26 -6.68 -14.21 -25.78
N ILE A 27 -6.50 -13.74 -24.55
CA ILE A 27 -6.54 -14.59 -23.37
C ILE A 27 -8.02 -14.65 -23.00
N PRO A 28 -8.69 -15.82 -23.06
CA PRO A 28 -10.03 -15.95 -22.50
C PRO A 28 -9.89 -16.01 -20.98
N SER A 29 -9.45 -14.92 -20.36
CA SER A 29 -9.51 -14.81 -18.90
C SER A 29 -10.92 -14.35 -18.60
N GLN A 30 -11.76 -15.26 -18.09
CA GLN A 30 -12.94 -14.86 -17.33
C GLN A 30 -12.50 -13.70 -16.44
N SER A 31 -13.02 -12.52 -16.76
CA SER A 31 -12.69 -11.29 -16.06
C SER A 31 -13.37 -11.40 -14.72
N TYR A 32 -12.67 -11.99 -13.74
CA TYR A 32 -12.92 -11.65 -12.36
C TYR A 32 -12.73 -10.14 -12.28
N ARG A 33 -13.84 -9.40 -12.41
CA ARG A 33 -13.95 -8.01 -11.94
C ARG A 33 -13.67 -8.12 -10.45
N ILE A 34 -12.39 -8.08 -10.08
CA ILE A 34 -11.97 -7.94 -8.71
C ILE A 34 -12.47 -6.56 -8.33
N THR A 35 -13.59 -6.52 -7.62
CA THR A 35 -14.07 -5.29 -7.02
C THR A 35 -13.02 -4.90 -5.97
N MET A 36 -12.27 -3.85 -6.27
CA MET A 36 -11.21 -3.29 -5.43
C MET A 36 -11.65 -3.00 -3.99
N GLU A 37 -12.97 -2.91 -3.78
CA GLU A 37 -13.63 -2.74 -2.49
C GLU A 37 -13.25 -3.84 -1.48
N PHE A 38 -13.23 -5.13 -1.87
CA PHE A 38 -12.94 -6.21 -0.92
C PHE A 38 -11.51 -6.16 -0.37
N PRO A 39 -10.45 -6.08 -1.22
CA PRO A 39 -9.08 -5.93 -0.72
C PRO A 39 -8.89 -4.68 0.16
N LEU A 40 -9.48 -3.54 -0.23
CA LEU A 40 -9.42 -2.30 0.55
C LEU A 40 -10.09 -2.47 1.92
N PHE A 41 -11.28 -3.07 1.96
CA PHE A 41 -11.99 -3.30 3.21
C PHE A 41 -11.19 -4.20 4.16
N PHE A 42 -10.67 -5.33 3.67
CA PHE A 42 -9.90 -6.26 4.50
C PHE A 42 -8.58 -5.66 4.99
N THR A 43 -7.89 -4.88 4.16
CA THR A 43 -6.65 -4.19 4.57
C THR A 43 -6.92 -3.14 5.64
N MET A 44 -7.96 -2.32 5.50
CA MET A 44 -8.36 -1.34 6.51
C MET A 44 -8.81 -2.00 7.81
N LEU A 45 -9.65 -3.04 7.74
CA LEU A 45 -10.08 -3.81 8.91
C LEU A 45 -8.90 -4.41 9.66
N SER A 46 -7.96 -5.01 8.93
CA SER A 46 -6.74 -5.60 9.51
C SER A 46 -5.91 -4.55 10.24
N VAL A 47 -5.69 -3.37 9.63
CA VAL A 47 -4.93 -2.28 10.24
C VAL A 47 -5.62 -1.73 11.49
N SER A 48 -6.94 -1.57 11.46
CA SER A 48 -7.70 -1.11 12.62
C SER A 48 -7.61 -2.08 13.80
N LEU A 49 -7.68 -3.39 13.55
CA LEU A 49 -7.56 -4.41 14.59
C LEU A 49 -6.12 -4.50 15.12
N CYS A 50 -5.13 -4.50 14.24
CA CYS A 50 -3.72 -4.65 14.62
C CYS A 50 -3.14 -3.39 15.28
N GLY A 51 -3.64 -2.20 14.95
CA GLY A 51 -3.08 -0.92 15.39
C GLY A 51 -3.01 -0.77 16.92
N ALA A 52 -4.08 -1.17 17.62
CA ALA A 52 -4.12 -1.12 19.09
C ALA A 52 -3.14 -2.13 19.72
N VAL A 53 -3.09 -3.35 19.20
CA VAL A 53 -2.20 -4.41 19.69
C VAL A 53 -0.74 -4.03 19.49
N ILE A 54 -0.37 -3.54 18.30
CA ILE A 54 0.99 -3.11 17.98
C ILE A 54 1.40 -1.94 18.88
N SER A 55 0.51 -0.97 19.13
CA SER A 55 0.81 0.18 19.99
C SER A 55 1.15 -0.25 21.42
N ASN A 56 0.34 -1.13 22.01
CA ASN A 56 0.59 -1.67 23.35
C ASN A 56 1.86 -2.53 23.40
N LEU A 57 2.12 -3.32 22.35
CA LEU A 57 3.33 -4.13 22.24
C LEU A 57 4.60 -3.26 22.16
N VAL A 58 4.58 -2.18 21.38
CA VAL A 58 5.72 -1.26 21.25
C VAL A 58 6.00 -0.56 22.58
N LEU A 59 4.98 -0.14 23.33
CA LEU A 59 5.15 0.42 24.67
C LEU A 59 5.80 -0.59 25.62
N TYR A 60 5.29 -1.81 25.66
CA TYR A 60 5.84 -2.89 26.50
C TYR A 60 7.31 -3.18 26.13
N ARG A 61 7.62 -3.33 24.85
CA ARG A 61 8.99 -3.57 24.36
C ARG A 61 9.94 -2.42 24.66
N THR A 62 9.45 -1.19 24.57
CA THR A 62 10.25 0.01 24.89
C THR A 62 10.60 0.02 26.38
N CYS A 63 9.63 -0.28 27.26
CA CYS A 63 9.83 -0.36 28.70
C CYS A 63 10.87 -1.43 29.08
N VAL A 64 10.73 -2.65 28.55
CA VAL A 64 11.61 -3.78 28.89
C VAL A 64 12.99 -3.65 28.26
N ASN A 65 13.08 -3.26 26.98
CA ASN A 65 14.34 -3.36 26.22
C ASN A 65 15.09 -2.03 26.07
N SER A 66 14.41 -0.88 26.14
CA SER A 66 15.07 0.43 25.98
C SER A 66 15.40 1.08 27.31
N LEU A 67 14.53 0.98 28.30
CA LEU A 67 14.77 1.50 29.64
C LEU A 67 15.28 0.42 30.63
N ASN A 68 15.32 -0.84 30.20
CA ASN A 68 15.85 -1.98 30.96
C ASN A 68 15.18 -2.15 32.35
N HIS A 69 13.89 -1.81 32.45
CA HIS A 69 13.10 -2.01 33.67
C HIS A 69 12.73 -3.47 33.90
N THR A 70 12.39 -3.79 35.15
CA THR A 70 11.90 -5.13 35.50
C THR A 70 10.54 -5.39 34.86
N LYS A 71 10.26 -6.66 34.51
CA LYS A 71 9.02 -7.04 33.81
C LYS A 71 7.76 -6.67 34.61
N ASP A 72 7.85 -6.63 35.93
CA ASP A 72 6.74 -6.34 36.84
C ASP A 72 6.30 -4.86 36.76
N GLU A 73 7.24 -3.93 36.53
CA GLU A 73 6.93 -2.51 36.33
C GLU A 73 6.26 -2.26 34.98
N CYS A 74 6.63 -3.04 33.95
CA CYS A 74 6.09 -2.90 32.60
C CYS A 74 4.73 -3.61 32.39
N GLN A 75 4.26 -4.43 33.35
CA GLN A 75 2.93 -5.08 33.27
C GLN A 75 1.76 -4.10 33.31
N ILE A 76 1.99 -2.86 33.75
CA ILE A 76 0.99 -1.78 33.73
C ILE A 76 0.52 -1.43 32.32
N PHE A 77 1.34 -1.69 31.28
CA PHE A 77 0.96 -1.48 29.88
C PHE A 77 0.10 -2.61 29.32
N MET A 78 -0.01 -3.72 30.05
CA MET A 78 -0.76 -4.91 29.65
C MET A 78 -1.97 -5.17 30.57
N SER A 79 -2.01 -4.56 31.76
CA SER A 79 -3.05 -4.72 32.78
C SER A 79 -3.51 -3.36 33.34
N SER A 80 -4.79 -3.23 33.71
CA SER A 80 -5.39 -1.96 34.18
C SER A 80 -5.02 -1.60 35.64
N SER A 81 -3.81 -1.94 36.10
CA SER A 81 -3.37 -1.67 37.48
C SER A 81 -2.53 -0.40 37.52
N ARG A 82 -3.16 0.73 37.86
CA ARG A 82 -2.52 2.07 37.83
C ARG A 82 -2.02 2.47 39.22
N ASN A 83 -0.71 2.46 39.42
CA ASN A 83 -0.07 3.00 40.64
C ASN A 83 0.28 4.48 40.45
N ASN A 84 0.14 5.30 41.50
CA ASN A 84 0.38 6.75 41.42
C ASN A 84 1.83 7.13 41.06
N GLY A 85 2.80 6.25 41.32
CA GLY A 85 4.22 6.42 40.95
C GLY A 85 4.57 6.06 39.51
N SER A 86 3.64 5.48 38.74
CA SER A 86 3.92 5.02 37.37
C SER A 86 3.75 6.09 36.29
N LYS A 87 3.25 7.29 36.64
CA LYS A 87 2.97 8.36 35.67
C LYS A 87 4.23 8.87 34.96
N ASP A 88 5.32 9.04 35.69
CA ASP A 88 6.57 9.53 35.11
C ASP A 88 7.18 8.47 34.16
N LEU A 89 7.10 7.19 34.54
CA LEU A 89 7.52 6.07 33.69
C LEU A 89 6.67 5.97 32.43
N GLU A 90 5.35 6.05 32.55
CA GLU A 90 4.42 6.07 31.41
C GLU A 90 4.77 7.20 30.45
N GLN A 91 5.03 8.41 30.96
CA GLN A 91 5.37 9.56 30.14
C GLN A 91 6.70 9.36 29.40
N GLU A 92 7.72 8.81 30.05
CA GLU A 92 9.02 8.55 29.43
C GLU A 92 8.95 7.48 28.33
N VAL A 93 8.30 6.35 28.64
CA VAL A 93 8.10 5.24 27.69
C VAL A 93 7.27 5.71 26.50
N GLN A 94 6.18 6.45 26.74
CA GLN A 94 5.32 6.96 25.68
C GLN A 94 6.07 7.98 24.80
N LYS A 95 6.90 8.84 25.38
CA LYS A 95 7.73 9.78 24.61
C LYS A 95 8.68 9.04 23.68
N TYR A 96 9.36 8.00 24.17
CA TYR A 96 10.26 7.19 23.36
C TYR A 96 9.52 6.40 22.27
N ALA A 97 8.43 5.71 22.62
CA ALA A 97 7.62 4.96 21.67
C ALA A 97 7.02 5.86 20.57
N THR A 98 6.62 7.07 20.94
CA THR A 98 6.15 8.08 19.98
C THR A 98 7.27 8.51 19.05
N PHE A 99 8.49 8.74 19.57
CA PHE A 99 9.65 9.07 18.74
C PHE A 99 9.99 7.97 17.73
N VAL A 100 10.01 6.71 18.17
CA VAL A 100 10.23 5.53 17.29
C VAL A 100 9.13 5.44 16.23
N SER A 101 7.88 5.61 16.62
CA SER A 101 6.73 5.58 15.70
C SER A 101 6.78 6.73 14.69
N MET A 102 7.24 7.90 15.11
CA MET A 102 7.43 9.05 14.22
C MET A 102 8.52 8.79 13.18
N LEU A 103 9.67 8.23 13.59
CA LEU A 103 10.71 7.82 12.65
C LEU A 103 10.21 6.77 11.65
N ARG A 104 9.43 5.80 12.13
CA ARG A 104 8.78 4.80 11.27
C ARG A 104 7.89 5.46 10.21
N THR A 105 7.02 6.38 10.60
CA THR A 105 6.13 7.10 9.68
C THR A 105 6.91 7.93 8.65
N ILE A 106 8.02 8.54 9.06
CA ILE A 106 8.91 9.28 8.14
C ILE A 106 9.49 8.33 7.09
N VAL A 107 10.01 7.17 7.50
CA VAL A 107 10.53 6.16 6.57
C VAL A 107 9.43 5.60 5.67
N GLU A 108 8.24 5.37 6.22
CA GLU A 108 7.06 4.90 5.49
C GLU A 108 6.50 5.92 4.51
N SER A 109 6.81 7.21 4.67
CA SER A 109 6.36 8.27 3.75
C SER A 109 7.43 8.66 2.73
N LEU A 110 8.69 8.76 3.16
CA LEU A 110 9.79 9.23 2.33
C LEU A 110 10.22 8.20 1.28
N ALA A 111 10.32 6.93 1.67
CA ALA A 111 10.71 5.86 0.76
C ALA A 111 9.72 5.68 -0.41
N PRO A 112 8.39 5.58 -0.19
CA PRO A 112 7.46 5.50 -1.31
C PRO A 112 7.35 6.79 -2.08
N ALA A 113 7.66 7.98 -1.52
CA ALA A 113 7.72 9.21 -2.31
C ALA A 113 8.79 9.10 -3.42
N ILE A 114 9.98 8.63 -3.07
CA ILE A 114 11.07 8.40 -4.04
C ILE A 114 10.65 7.31 -5.04
N LEU A 115 10.07 6.21 -4.55
CA LEU A 115 9.65 5.10 -5.40
C LEU A 115 8.44 5.42 -6.28
N SER A 116 7.59 6.36 -5.86
CA SER A 116 6.41 6.78 -6.63
C SER A 116 6.78 7.36 -7.99
N LEU A 117 7.94 8.02 -8.09
CA LEU A 117 8.47 8.53 -9.35
C LEU A 117 8.79 7.39 -10.33
N PHE A 118 9.33 6.28 -9.83
CA PHE A 118 9.62 5.09 -10.62
C PHE A 118 8.36 4.26 -10.91
N LEU A 119 7.46 4.14 -9.93
CA LEU A 119 6.19 3.43 -10.05
C LEU A 119 5.27 4.11 -11.06
N GLY A 120 5.34 5.44 -11.22
CA GLY A 120 4.60 6.16 -12.28
C GLY A 120 5.01 5.67 -13.68
N VAL A 121 6.31 5.68 -13.98
CA VAL A 121 6.84 5.19 -15.28
C VAL A 121 6.58 3.70 -15.48
N TRP A 122 6.68 2.91 -14.41
CA TRP A 122 6.42 1.46 -14.46
C TRP A 122 4.94 1.13 -14.68
N SER A 123 4.03 1.89 -14.06
CA SER A 123 2.59 1.77 -14.23
C SER A 123 2.15 2.00 -15.67
N ASP A 124 2.76 2.99 -16.34
CA ASP A 124 2.43 3.33 -17.72
C ASP A 124 2.88 2.24 -18.71
N THR A 125 3.92 1.48 -18.38
CA THR A 125 4.48 0.43 -19.26
C THR A 125 3.89 -0.97 -19.02
N HIS A 126 3.54 -1.33 -17.79
CA HIS A 126 3.11 -2.69 -17.42
C HIS A 126 1.60 -2.83 -17.17
N GLY A 127 0.84 -1.74 -17.31
CA GLY A 127 -0.59 -1.69 -17.09
C GLY A 127 -0.99 -1.53 -15.61
N ARG A 128 -2.29 -1.40 -15.34
CA ARG A 128 -2.80 -0.99 -14.02
C ARG A 128 -2.99 -2.11 -12.99
N LYS A 129 -2.95 -3.39 -13.39
CA LYS A 129 -3.11 -4.54 -12.47
C LYS A 129 -1.92 -4.73 -11.50
N PRO A 130 -0.64 -4.67 -11.94
CA PRO A 130 0.52 -4.78 -11.06
C PRO A 130 0.57 -3.69 -9.98
N LEU A 131 0.07 -2.49 -10.28
CA LEU A 131 0.03 -1.35 -9.35
C LEU A 131 -0.75 -1.66 -8.06
N VAL A 132 -1.72 -2.57 -8.11
CA VAL A 132 -2.52 -2.96 -6.93
C VAL A 132 -1.92 -4.18 -6.25
N VAL A 133 -1.45 -5.16 -7.01
CA VAL A 133 -0.93 -6.42 -6.46
C VAL A 133 0.37 -6.18 -5.71
N TRP A 134 1.23 -5.28 -6.22
CA TRP A 134 2.52 -4.96 -5.61
C TRP A 134 2.43 -4.42 -4.16
N PRO A 135 1.64 -3.38 -3.84
CA PRO A 135 1.48 -2.90 -2.48
C PRO A 135 0.82 -3.93 -1.55
N LEU A 136 -0.10 -4.77 -2.06
CA LEU A 136 -0.69 -5.86 -1.26
C LEU A 136 0.35 -6.91 -0.85
N LEU A 137 1.28 -7.27 -1.74
CA LEU A 137 2.38 -8.17 -1.41
C LEU A 137 3.34 -7.57 -0.38
N GLY A 138 3.70 -6.29 -0.54
CA GLY A 138 4.56 -5.59 0.42
C GLY A 138 3.93 -5.47 1.80
N MET A 139 2.63 -5.18 1.88
CA MET A 139 1.88 -5.17 3.14
C MET A 139 1.81 -6.57 3.77
N SER A 140 1.55 -7.62 2.98
CA SER A 140 1.51 -9.00 3.49
C SER A 140 2.86 -9.43 4.07
N LEU A 141 3.95 -9.10 3.38
CA LEU A 141 5.30 -9.38 3.86
C LEU A 141 5.63 -8.59 5.14
N SER A 142 5.28 -7.31 5.20
CA SER A 142 5.42 -6.48 6.40
C SER A 142 4.63 -7.05 7.58
N SER A 143 3.37 -7.44 7.37
CA SER A 143 2.55 -8.09 8.40
C SER A 143 3.17 -9.38 8.92
N ALA A 144 3.72 -10.23 8.04
CA ALA A 144 4.42 -11.44 8.46
C ALA A 144 5.66 -11.12 9.33
N LEU A 145 6.43 -10.09 8.98
CA LEU A 145 7.56 -9.65 9.79
C LEU A 145 7.13 -9.11 11.16
N VAL A 146 6.02 -8.38 11.24
CA VAL A 146 5.47 -7.90 12.53
C VAL A 146 5.02 -9.07 13.41
N VAL A 147 4.44 -10.13 12.83
CA VAL A 147 4.11 -11.34 13.58
C VAL A 147 5.36 -12.02 14.11
N VAL A 148 6.40 -12.18 13.28
CA VAL A 148 7.69 -12.75 13.70
C VAL A 148 8.32 -11.90 14.81
N TYR A 149 8.30 -10.57 14.67
CA TYR A 149 8.76 -9.64 15.70
C TYR A 149 7.97 -9.79 17.01
N SER A 150 6.67 -10.04 16.93
CA SER A 150 5.81 -10.26 18.11
C SER A 150 6.17 -11.56 18.84
N MET A 151 6.62 -12.59 18.12
CA MET A 151 7.02 -13.87 18.70
C MET A 151 8.41 -13.85 19.37
N ILE A 152 9.30 -12.94 18.97
CA ILE A 152 10.68 -12.90 19.47
C ILE A 152 10.79 -11.83 20.58
N ASP A 153 10.98 -12.30 21.82
CA ASP A 153 10.94 -11.43 22.98
C ASP A 153 12.16 -10.50 23.17
N SER A 154 13.29 -10.86 22.54
CA SER A 154 14.57 -10.18 22.71
C SER A 154 14.81 -9.03 21.72
N LEU A 155 13.86 -8.73 20.85
CA LEU A 155 14.03 -7.68 19.83
C LEU A 155 13.62 -6.32 20.41
N GLY A 156 14.55 -5.37 20.37
CA GLY A 156 14.30 -3.99 20.75
C GLY A 156 13.39 -3.23 19.76
N PRO A 157 12.89 -2.05 20.16
CA PRO A 157 11.95 -1.25 19.36
C PRO A 157 12.51 -0.78 18.01
N TRP A 158 13.84 -0.73 17.84
CA TRP A 158 14.47 -0.40 16.55
C TRP A 158 14.17 -1.42 15.45
N TRP A 159 14.00 -2.71 15.79
CA TRP A 159 13.63 -3.74 14.83
C TRP A 159 12.23 -3.55 14.25
N PHE A 160 11.34 -2.89 15.01
CA PHE A 160 10.01 -2.54 14.52
C PHE A 160 10.07 -1.60 13.31
N ILE A 161 11.02 -0.66 13.27
CA ILE A 161 11.23 0.21 12.09
C ILE A 161 11.63 -0.64 10.87
N LEU A 162 12.48 -1.65 11.06
CA LEU A 162 12.94 -2.53 9.98
C LEU A 162 11.78 -3.31 9.33
N THR A 163 10.77 -3.70 10.11
CA THR A 163 9.56 -4.37 9.57
C THR A 163 8.80 -3.50 8.57
N SER A 164 9.04 -2.18 8.55
CA SER A 164 8.34 -1.24 7.67
C SER A 164 9.00 -1.07 6.32
N ILE A 165 10.22 -1.58 6.13
CA ILE A 165 10.94 -1.49 4.86
C ILE A 165 10.16 -2.11 3.70
N PRO A 166 9.58 -3.32 3.81
CA PRO A 166 8.84 -3.92 2.70
C PRO A 166 7.60 -3.11 2.29
N VAL A 167 6.87 -2.55 3.27
CA VAL A 167 5.69 -1.72 2.96
C VAL A 167 6.12 -0.41 2.30
N SER A 168 7.18 0.24 2.82
CA SER A 168 7.81 1.41 2.21
C SER A 168 8.24 1.17 0.75
N LEU A 169 8.90 0.04 0.48
CA LEU A 169 9.37 -0.34 -0.85
C LEU A 169 8.23 -0.64 -1.83
N SER A 170 7.08 -1.06 -1.31
CA SER A 170 5.93 -1.41 -2.12
C SER A 170 5.02 -0.21 -2.49
N GLY A 171 5.30 0.98 -1.96
CA GLY A 171 4.45 2.17 -2.17
C GLY A 171 3.43 2.43 -1.06
N GLY A 172 3.26 1.48 -0.12
CA GLY A 172 2.38 1.58 1.03
C GLY A 172 0.91 1.86 0.70
N PHE A 173 0.20 2.48 1.65
CA PHE A 173 -1.21 2.84 1.48
C PHE A 173 -1.44 3.85 0.36
N THR A 174 -0.49 4.76 0.13
CA THR A 174 -0.60 5.79 -0.92
C THR A 174 -0.75 5.16 -2.31
N SER A 175 0.11 4.20 -2.65
CA SER A 175 0.03 3.49 -3.93
C SER A 175 -1.27 2.69 -4.07
N LEU A 176 -1.75 2.07 -2.99
CA LEU A 176 -3.03 1.35 -2.97
C LEU A 176 -4.21 2.29 -3.27
N PHE A 177 -4.29 3.46 -2.63
CA PHE A 177 -5.35 4.43 -2.86
C PHE A 177 -5.30 5.02 -4.27
N THR A 178 -4.11 5.42 -4.73
CA THR A 178 -3.91 5.92 -6.09
C THR A 178 -4.34 4.89 -7.13
N GLY A 179 -3.89 3.63 -7.00
CA GLY A 179 -4.28 2.56 -7.91
C GLY A 179 -5.78 2.26 -7.90
N SER A 180 -6.41 2.38 -6.73
CA SER A 180 -7.86 2.22 -6.59
C SER A 180 -8.65 3.33 -7.29
N PHE A 181 -8.26 4.60 -7.11
CA PHE A 181 -8.92 5.71 -7.81
C PHE A 181 -8.72 5.64 -9.32
N CYS A 182 -7.52 5.29 -9.78
CA CYS A 182 -7.25 5.04 -11.20
C CYS A 182 -8.16 3.93 -11.76
N TYR A 183 -8.30 2.81 -11.03
CA TYR A 183 -9.17 1.71 -11.44
C TYR A 183 -10.64 2.13 -11.53
N ILE A 184 -11.15 2.86 -10.53
CA ILE A 184 -12.53 3.37 -10.50
C ILE A 184 -12.77 4.32 -11.68
N SER A 185 -11.81 5.20 -11.98
CA SER A 185 -11.89 6.11 -13.11
C SER A 185 -12.01 5.37 -14.45
N ASP A 186 -11.24 4.29 -14.64
CA ASP A 186 -11.29 3.53 -15.90
C ASP A 186 -12.61 2.78 -16.11
N ILE A 187 -13.12 2.15 -15.06
CA ILE A 187 -14.38 1.39 -15.16
C ILE A 187 -15.59 2.32 -15.34
N SER A 188 -15.50 3.57 -14.86
CA SER A 188 -16.54 4.60 -15.02
C SER A 188 -16.62 5.14 -16.46
N THR A 189 -15.60 4.92 -17.30
CA THR A 189 -15.42 5.68 -18.55
C THR A 189 -16.12 5.09 -19.79
N LYS A 190 -16.81 3.95 -19.72
CA LYS A 190 -17.40 3.32 -20.93
C LYS A 190 -18.92 3.40 -21.10
N GLU A 191 -19.71 3.69 -20.06
CA GLU A 191 -21.18 3.50 -20.15
C GLU A 191 -22.02 4.80 -20.19
N LYS A 192 -21.41 5.99 -20.05
CA LYS A 192 -22.14 7.27 -20.04
C LYS A 192 -21.78 8.23 -21.18
N ARG A 193 -21.13 7.74 -22.25
CA ARG A 193 -20.73 8.59 -23.39
C ARG A 193 -21.65 8.51 -24.62
N SER A 194 -22.68 7.66 -24.63
CA SER A 194 -23.63 7.56 -25.76
C SER A 194 -25.05 8.03 -25.46
N LEU A 195 -25.30 8.67 -24.31
CA LEU A 195 -26.60 9.29 -23.98
C LEU A 195 -26.51 10.81 -23.82
N ARG A 196 -25.65 11.47 -24.60
CA ARG A 196 -25.69 12.91 -24.76
C ARG A 196 -25.43 13.31 -26.20
#